data_AF-A0A387HGV9-F1
#
_entry.id   AF-A0A387HGV9-F1
#
_cell.length_a   1.000
_cell.length_b   1.000
_cell.length_c   1.000
_cell.angle_alpha   90.00
_cell.angle_beta   90.00
_cell.angle_gamma   90.00
#
_symmetry.space_group_name_H-M   'P 1'
#
loop_
_entity.id
_entity.type
_entity.pdbx_description
1 polymer ?
#
loop_
_entity_poly.entity_id
_entity_poly.type
_entity_poly.pdbx_seq_one_letter_code
_entity_poly.pdbx_strand_id
1 'polypeptide(L)'
;MSSTQDPSGMPGPDPETPPDPVTRPDPETRPDPETPPDPETPPAPDASGAEAPDGLPARPRRRRGRTTLIIAGAAVLGVLAGTVTGYAVQYQRQPTPSAPLAQRDLADSKTAPAGTGTTARTVSANRWDEKTDGDLRRLLLPKPDGAKTEEQPGWRDLLITAADYEHPDAAFAHLLGNGFRRSAMTSWSQDGRVYVSVMLTQFGDATAVNSKEFARKQQDLMAQDEHAGNFGKTIPGSVDGRTYVYDKPHTKPGYEPVYEGRALAWRDGTFMELLYENNSGPVSESALQALAKQQLERL
;
A
#
# COMPACT_ATOMS: atom_id res chain seq x y z
N MET A 1 -74.76 31.01 -40.03
CA MET A 1 -74.75 29.74 -39.27
C MET A 1 -73.41 29.07 -39.51
N SER A 2 -72.84 28.44 -38.47
CA SER A 2 -71.50 27.80 -38.38
C SER A 2 -70.37 28.84 -38.19
N SER A 3 -69.77 29.07 -37.01
CA SER A 3 -69.25 28.22 -35.92
C SER A 3 -67.94 27.50 -36.25
N THR A 4 -67.00 27.63 -35.31
CA THR A 4 -65.79 26.80 -35.05
C THR A 4 -64.49 27.29 -35.69
N GLN A 5 -63.31 27.35 -35.05
CA GLN A 5 -62.86 27.37 -33.65
C GLN A 5 -61.33 27.56 -33.72
N ASP A 6 -60.80 28.36 -32.82
CA ASP A 6 -59.38 28.61 -32.56
C ASP A 6 -58.76 27.43 -31.80
N PRO A 7 -57.61 26.85 -32.20
CA PRO A 7 -56.91 25.89 -31.37
C PRO A 7 -55.91 26.60 -30.43
N SER A 8 -56.37 26.69 -29.18
CA SER A 8 -55.62 26.65 -27.92
C SER A 8 -54.17 26.15 -28.06
N GLY A 9 -53.17 26.83 -27.52
CA GLY A 9 -53.01 27.01 -26.07
C GLY A 9 -52.47 25.70 -25.46
N MET A 10 -51.21 25.37 -25.73
CA MET A 10 -50.52 24.27 -25.05
C MET A 10 -50.19 24.69 -23.61
N PRO A 11 -50.54 23.88 -22.59
CA PRO A 11 -50.22 24.17 -21.20
C PRO A 11 -48.73 23.94 -20.93
N GLY A 12 -48.11 24.89 -20.21
CA GLY A 12 -46.76 24.71 -19.69
C GLY A 12 -46.73 23.58 -18.64
N PRO A 13 -45.57 22.94 -18.43
CA PRO A 13 -45.44 21.89 -17.42
C PRO A 13 -45.63 22.48 -16.02
N ASP A 14 -46.45 21.79 -15.22
CA ASP A 14 -46.68 22.08 -13.80
C ASP A 14 -45.35 22.10 -13.01
N PRO A 15 -45.23 22.94 -11.96
CA PRO A 15 -44.08 22.89 -11.08
C PRO A 15 -44.09 21.57 -10.30
N GLU A 16 -43.08 20.74 -10.52
CA GLU A 16 -42.85 19.53 -9.72
C GLU A 16 -42.82 19.90 -8.23
N THR A 17 -43.72 19.27 -7.49
CA THR A 17 -43.78 19.33 -6.03
C THR A 17 -42.49 18.72 -5.46
N PRO A 18 -41.81 19.36 -4.49
CA PRO A 18 -40.60 18.79 -3.90
C PRO A 18 -40.94 17.46 -3.22
N PRO A 19 -40.10 16.42 -3.35
CA PRO A 19 -40.34 15.15 -2.67
C PRO A 19 -40.27 15.34 -1.14
N ASP A 20 -41.15 14.62 -0.44
CA ASP A 20 -41.21 14.60 1.02
C ASP A 20 -39.84 14.31 1.65
N PRO A 21 -39.54 14.89 2.83
CA PRO A 21 -38.29 14.63 3.52
C PRO A 21 -38.23 13.15 3.91
N VAL A 22 -37.25 12.44 3.35
CA VAL A 22 -36.93 11.08 3.76
C VAL A 22 -36.61 11.11 5.26
N THR A 23 -37.51 10.54 6.06
CA THR A 23 -37.31 10.37 7.49
C THR A 23 -36.11 9.44 7.68
N ARG A 24 -35.04 9.98 8.27
CA ARG A 24 -33.85 9.23 8.68
C ARG A 24 -34.30 8.12 9.65
N PRO A 25 -33.97 6.83 9.41
CA PRO A 25 -34.22 5.81 10.43
C PRO A 25 -33.40 6.12 11.68
N ASP A 26 -34.01 5.94 12.85
CA ASP A 26 -33.37 6.12 14.15
C ASP A 26 -32.04 5.36 14.24
N PRO A 27 -31.02 5.89 14.93
CA PRO A 27 -29.79 5.15 15.17
C PRO A 27 -30.14 3.96 16.07
N GLU A 28 -30.02 2.74 15.53
CA GLU A 28 -30.01 1.53 16.32
C GLU A 28 -29.03 1.69 17.48
N THR A 29 -29.53 1.48 18.69
CA THR A 29 -28.76 1.52 19.93
C THR A 29 -27.63 0.51 19.84
N ARG A 30 -26.40 1.01 19.74
CA ARG A 30 -25.18 0.22 19.82
C ARG A 30 -25.13 -0.41 21.23
N PRO A 31 -24.97 -1.73 21.39
CA PRO A 31 -24.71 -2.31 22.70
C PRO A 31 -23.35 -1.80 23.21
N ASP A 32 -23.31 -1.44 24.50
CA ASP A 32 -22.11 -0.96 25.18
C ASP A 32 -20.95 -1.97 25.06
N PRO A 33 -19.68 -1.50 25.01
CA PRO A 33 -18.54 -2.38 25.05
C PRO A 33 -18.45 -3.06 26.42
N GLU A 34 -18.50 -4.40 26.44
CA GLU A 34 -18.23 -5.19 27.63
C GLU A 34 -16.83 -4.86 28.18
N THR A 35 -16.79 -4.58 29.48
CA THR A 35 -15.56 -4.32 30.25
C THR A 35 -14.71 -5.60 30.31
N PRO A 36 -13.38 -5.54 30.07
CA PRO A 36 -12.53 -6.71 30.25
C PRO A 36 -12.51 -7.16 31.72
N PRO A 37 -12.48 -8.47 32.03
CA PRO A 37 -12.31 -8.92 33.41
C PRO A 37 -10.90 -8.60 33.94
N ASP A 38 -10.83 -8.21 35.21
CA ASP A 38 -9.60 -7.96 35.95
C ASP A 38 -8.71 -9.21 36.04
N PRO A 39 -7.37 -9.06 36.05
CA PRO A 39 -6.46 -10.19 36.21
C PRO A 39 -6.52 -10.78 37.63
N GLU A 40 -6.83 -12.07 37.73
CA GLU A 40 -6.79 -12.82 38.99
C GLU A 40 -5.39 -12.78 39.63
N THR A 41 -5.34 -12.29 40.87
CA THR A 41 -4.16 -12.35 41.76
C THR A 41 -4.10 -13.74 42.41
N PRO A 42 -2.96 -14.45 42.41
CA PRO A 42 -2.84 -15.74 43.07
C PRO A 42 -2.94 -15.60 44.61
N PRO A 43 -3.57 -16.56 45.32
CA PRO A 43 -3.82 -16.43 46.75
C PRO A 43 -2.54 -16.56 47.58
N ALA A 44 -2.40 -15.68 48.57
CA ALA A 44 -1.43 -15.81 49.66
C ALA A 44 -1.86 -16.95 50.62
N PRO A 45 -0.93 -17.66 51.27
CA PRO A 45 -1.28 -18.69 52.23
C PRO A 45 -1.77 -18.09 53.55
N ASP A 46 -3.00 -18.45 53.93
CA ASP A 46 -3.62 -18.12 55.21
C ASP A 46 -2.87 -18.71 56.41
N ALA A 47 -2.61 -17.85 57.38
CA ALA A 47 -2.22 -18.21 58.73
C ALA A 47 -3.44 -18.04 59.66
N SER A 48 -3.92 -19.15 60.23
CA SER A 48 -4.88 -19.19 61.34
C SER A 48 -4.83 -20.61 61.93
N GLY A 49 -4.78 -20.92 63.22
CA GLY A 49 -4.89 -20.19 64.48
C GLY A 49 -5.19 -21.22 65.60
N ALA A 50 -4.92 -20.87 66.87
CA ALA A 50 -5.30 -21.55 68.14
C ALA A 50 -4.53 -22.84 68.53
N GLU A 51 -4.13 -23.13 69.78
CA GLU A 51 -4.38 -22.58 71.12
C GLU A 51 -3.26 -23.07 72.07
N ALA A 52 -2.98 -22.36 73.18
CA ALA A 52 -1.90 -22.66 74.13
C ALA A 52 -2.30 -23.70 75.21
N PRO A 53 -1.32 -24.36 75.84
CA PRO A 53 -1.23 -24.18 77.30
C PRO A 53 0.18 -23.84 77.79
N ASP A 54 0.21 -23.18 78.95
CA ASP A 54 1.36 -22.66 79.67
C ASP A 54 2.50 -23.66 79.93
N GLY A 55 3.75 -23.15 79.85
CA GLY A 55 4.85 -23.60 80.71
C GLY A 55 6.19 -24.00 80.04
N LEU A 56 7.21 -23.14 80.25
CA LEU A 56 8.68 -23.44 80.27
C LEU A 56 9.44 -23.38 78.90
N PRO A 57 10.80 -23.26 78.89
CA PRO A 57 11.53 -22.04 78.51
C PRO A 57 12.16 -22.11 77.10
N ALA A 58 12.62 -20.97 76.61
CA ALA A 58 13.22 -20.76 75.29
C ALA A 58 14.21 -21.85 74.82
N ARG A 59 14.03 -22.36 73.59
CA ARG A 59 14.98 -23.26 72.88
C ARG A 59 15.48 -22.65 71.55
N PRO A 60 16.70 -23.00 71.11
CA PRO A 60 17.52 -22.15 70.24
C PRO A 60 17.18 -22.23 68.75
N ARG A 61 17.34 -21.09 68.07
CA ARG A 61 17.30 -20.94 66.60
C ARG A 61 18.25 -21.96 65.93
N ARG A 62 17.70 -22.96 65.24
CA ARG A 62 18.49 -23.92 64.44
C ARG A 62 19.10 -23.23 63.21
N ARG A 63 20.42 -23.36 63.04
CA ARG A 63 21.19 -22.85 61.89
C ARG A 63 20.79 -23.56 60.57
N ARG A 64 19.80 -23.04 59.84
CA ARG A 64 19.45 -23.47 58.47
C ARG A 64 20.13 -22.63 57.36
N GLY A 65 21.38 -22.21 57.57
CA GLY A 65 22.12 -21.40 56.59
C GLY A 65 23.08 -22.18 55.70
N ARG A 66 23.76 -23.20 56.26
CA ARG A 66 24.85 -23.88 55.56
C ARG A 66 24.37 -24.88 54.50
N THR A 67 23.30 -25.62 54.77
CA THR A 67 22.81 -26.64 53.84
C THR A 67 22.23 -26.02 52.57
N THR A 68 21.51 -24.91 52.69
CA THR A 68 20.93 -24.19 51.53
C THR A 68 22.03 -23.61 50.63
N LEU A 69 23.12 -23.11 51.22
CA LEU A 69 24.25 -22.55 50.46
C LEU A 69 25.04 -23.64 49.71
N ILE A 70 25.15 -24.83 50.30
CA ILE A 70 25.74 -26.01 49.62
C ILE A 70 24.86 -26.48 48.47
N ILE A 71 23.54 -26.54 48.66
CA ILE A 71 22.59 -26.96 47.61
C ILE A 71 22.57 -25.95 46.46
N ALA A 72 22.56 -24.64 46.77
CA ALA A 72 22.63 -23.59 45.75
C ALA A 72 23.96 -23.62 44.98
N GLY A 73 25.10 -23.82 45.67
CA GLY A 73 26.40 -23.97 45.03
C GLY A 73 26.47 -25.20 44.13
N ALA A 74 25.91 -26.33 44.56
CA ALA A 74 25.83 -27.54 43.76
C ALA A 74 24.95 -27.37 42.51
N ALA A 75 23.83 -26.64 42.62
CA ALA A 75 22.95 -26.35 41.48
C ALA A 75 23.66 -25.49 40.42
N VAL A 76 24.38 -24.44 40.84
CA VAL A 76 25.13 -23.57 39.92
C VAL A 76 26.27 -24.33 39.24
N LEU A 77 27.01 -25.16 39.99
CA LEU A 77 28.06 -26.00 39.43
C LEU A 77 27.51 -27.07 38.48
N GLY A 78 26.34 -27.64 38.78
CA GLY A 78 25.63 -28.57 37.90
C GLY A 78 25.22 -27.94 36.58
N VAL A 79 24.70 -26.71 36.60
CA VAL A 79 24.34 -25.97 35.38
C VAL A 79 25.58 -25.64 34.56
N LEU A 80 26.66 -25.14 35.19
CA LEU A 80 27.90 -24.81 34.47
C LEU A 80 28.55 -26.06 33.85
N ALA A 81 28.68 -27.14 34.61
CA ALA A 81 29.20 -28.40 34.08
C ALA A 81 28.31 -28.95 32.94
N GLY A 82 26.98 -28.90 33.10
CA GLY A 82 26.04 -29.30 32.06
C GLY A 82 26.16 -28.46 30.77
N THR A 83 26.32 -27.14 30.89
CA THR A 83 26.49 -26.26 29.72
C THR A 83 27.81 -26.49 28.98
N VAL A 84 28.91 -26.70 29.70
CA VAL A 84 30.22 -26.94 29.08
C VAL A 84 30.27 -28.31 28.40
N THR A 85 29.70 -29.35 29.03
CA THR A 85 29.60 -30.67 28.41
C THR A 85 28.65 -30.66 27.21
N GLY A 86 27.51 -29.95 27.29
CA GLY A 86 26.59 -29.80 26.15
C GLY A 86 27.21 -29.08 24.96
N TYR A 87 28.03 -28.05 25.22
CA TYR A 87 28.75 -27.32 24.17
C TYR A 87 29.86 -28.17 23.54
N ALA A 88 30.62 -28.92 24.36
CA ALA A 88 31.68 -29.80 23.85
C ALA A 88 31.15 -30.92 22.94
N VAL A 89 29.95 -31.46 23.23
CA VAL A 89 29.29 -32.47 22.39
C VAL A 89 28.84 -31.88 21.05
N GLN A 90 28.42 -30.63 20.99
CA GLN A 90 28.08 -29.97 19.71
C GLN A 90 29.33 -29.58 18.92
N TYR A 91 30.39 -29.12 19.60
CA TYR A 91 31.63 -28.69 18.96
C TYR A 91 32.44 -29.85 18.33
N GLN A 92 32.24 -31.08 18.83
CA GLN A 92 32.85 -32.29 18.28
C GLN A 92 32.02 -32.98 17.19
N ARG A 93 30.86 -32.43 16.81
CA ARG A 93 30.22 -32.87 15.56
C ARG A 93 31.06 -32.34 14.40
N GLN A 94 31.67 -33.25 13.65
CA GLN A 94 32.25 -32.88 12.36
C GLN A 94 31.16 -32.20 11.52
N PRO A 95 31.49 -31.11 10.80
CA PRO A 95 30.56 -30.49 9.86
C PRO A 95 30.04 -31.62 8.97
N THR A 96 28.73 -31.86 8.96
CA THR A 96 28.16 -32.78 7.98
C THR A 96 28.53 -32.17 6.62
N PRO A 97 29.38 -32.83 5.81
CA PRO A 97 29.72 -32.27 4.52
C PRO A 97 28.40 -32.18 3.77
N SER A 98 27.97 -30.96 3.44
CA SER A 98 26.91 -30.79 2.46
C SER A 98 27.30 -31.64 1.25
N ALA A 99 26.35 -32.41 0.72
CA ALA A 99 26.57 -33.18 -0.49
C ALA A 99 27.31 -32.28 -1.48
N PRO A 100 28.46 -32.71 -2.02
CA PRO A 100 29.27 -31.83 -2.83
C PRO A 100 28.38 -31.27 -3.94
N LEU A 101 28.43 -29.95 -4.15
CA LEU A 101 27.88 -29.28 -5.33
C LEU A 101 28.58 -29.75 -6.64
N ALA A 102 29.24 -30.90 -6.60
CA ALA A 102 29.66 -31.66 -7.75
C ALA A 102 28.40 -32.24 -8.40
N GLN A 103 27.87 -31.46 -9.35
CA GLN A 103 27.19 -31.98 -10.53
C GLN A 103 27.96 -33.21 -11.02
N ARG A 104 27.54 -34.40 -10.57
CA ARG A 104 27.91 -35.64 -11.22
C ARG A 104 27.03 -35.72 -12.45
N ASP A 105 27.67 -35.60 -13.60
CA ASP A 105 27.12 -35.89 -14.92
C ASP A 105 25.77 -35.24 -15.18
N LEU A 106 25.78 -33.92 -15.38
CA LEU A 106 25.00 -33.41 -16.49
C LEU A 106 25.65 -34.00 -17.73
N ALA A 107 25.21 -35.19 -18.15
CA ALA A 107 25.41 -35.63 -19.52
C ALA A 107 25.13 -34.43 -20.40
N ASP A 108 26.01 -34.13 -21.36
CA ASP A 108 25.81 -33.08 -22.36
C ASP A 108 24.43 -33.28 -23.00
N SER A 109 23.40 -32.71 -22.38
CA SER A 109 22.06 -32.65 -22.90
C SER A 109 22.20 -31.60 -23.98
N LYS A 110 22.56 -32.10 -25.18
CA LYS A 110 22.61 -31.37 -26.44
C LYS A 110 21.63 -30.22 -26.34
N THR A 111 22.15 -28.99 -26.26
CA THR A 111 21.34 -27.79 -26.14
C THR A 111 20.21 -27.89 -27.14
N ALA A 112 19.01 -28.17 -26.65
CA ALA A 112 17.83 -28.15 -27.48
C ALA A 112 17.75 -26.69 -27.98
N PRO A 113 17.62 -26.46 -29.29
CA PRO A 113 17.47 -25.11 -29.79
C PRO A 113 16.31 -24.49 -29.02
N ALA A 114 16.49 -23.26 -28.53
CA ALA A 114 15.47 -22.53 -27.79
C ALA A 114 14.21 -22.44 -28.65
N GLY A 115 13.29 -23.39 -28.43
CA GLY A 115 11.96 -23.34 -28.98
C GLY A 115 11.22 -22.20 -28.29
N THR A 116 10.28 -21.59 -29.00
CA THR A 116 9.41 -20.51 -28.54
C THR A 116 8.61 -20.81 -27.26
N GLY A 117 8.75 -22.01 -26.66
CA GLY A 117 8.12 -22.43 -25.41
C GLY A 117 9.09 -22.85 -24.30
N THR A 118 10.41 -22.60 -24.40
CA THR A 118 11.35 -22.91 -23.31
C THR A 118 12.19 -21.69 -22.97
N THR A 119 11.55 -20.69 -22.36
CA THR A 119 12.27 -19.70 -21.60
C THR A 119 12.78 -20.37 -20.33
N ALA A 120 14.10 -20.41 -20.14
CA ALA A 120 14.71 -20.56 -18.82
C ALA A 120 14.45 -19.28 -17.98
N ARG A 121 13.17 -18.88 -17.90
CA ARG A 121 12.65 -17.83 -17.04
C ARG A 121 11.97 -18.57 -15.89
N THR A 122 12.42 -18.29 -14.67
CA THR A 122 11.81 -18.82 -13.46
C THR A 122 10.29 -18.58 -13.50
N VAL A 123 9.49 -19.42 -12.84
CA VAL A 123 8.02 -19.30 -12.80
C VAL A 123 7.55 -17.90 -12.37
N SER A 124 8.39 -17.13 -11.67
CA SER A 124 8.21 -15.72 -11.32
C SER A 124 8.28 -14.74 -12.50
N ALA A 125 9.00 -15.06 -13.58
CA ALA A 125 9.15 -14.23 -14.78
C ALA A 125 8.08 -14.47 -15.86
N ASN A 126 7.16 -15.42 -15.64
CA ASN A 126 6.01 -15.68 -16.53
C ASN A 126 4.69 -15.09 -16.00
N ARG A 127 4.73 -14.19 -15.00
CA ARG A 127 3.52 -13.65 -14.35
C ARG A 127 3.26 -12.17 -14.64
N TRP A 128 4.26 -11.41 -15.06
CA TRP A 128 4.05 -10.04 -15.55
C TRP A 128 3.52 -10.11 -16.98
N ASP A 129 2.53 -9.28 -17.34
CA ASP A 129 2.12 -9.12 -18.73
C ASP A 129 3.37 -8.77 -19.55
N GLU A 130 3.55 -9.44 -20.70
CA GLU A 130 4.66 -9.17 -21.63
C GLU A 130 4.77 -7.68 -21.97
N LYS A 131 3.65 -6.95 -21.93
CA LYS A 131 3.59 -5.50 -22.11
C LYS A 131 4.32 -4.74 -21.00
N THR A 132 4.02 -5.00 -19.73
CA THR A 132 4.56 -4.24 -18.59
C THR A 132 5.99 -4.66 -18.22
N ASP A 133 6.40 -5.89 -18.55
CA ASP A 133 7.81 -6.30 -18.45
C ASP A 133 8.67 -5.74 -19.62
N GLY A 134 8.03 -5.29 -20.70
CA GLY A 134 8.65 -4.61 -21.84
C GLY A 134 9.16 -3.19 -21.58
N ASP A 135 9.16 -2.35 -22.61
CA ASP A 135 9.59 -0.94 -22.50
C ASP A 135 8.40 -0.07 -22.07
N LEU A 136 8.38 0.37 -20.80
CA LEU A 136 7.29 1.20 -20.24
C LEU A 136 7.01 2.46 -21.06
N ARG A 137 8.02 3.02 -21.75
CA ARG A 137 7.86 4.23 -22.55
C ARG A 137 6.87 4.02 -23.72
N ARG A 138 6.70 2.78 -24.17
CA ARG A 138 5.73 2.42 -25.22
C ARG A 138 4.30 2.38 -24.68
N LEU A 139 4.13 2.20 -23.37
CA LEU A 139 2.83 2.17 -22.71
C LEU A 139 2.33 3.58 -22.36
N LEU A 140 3.22 4.58 -22.32
CA LEU A 140 2.85 5.98 -22.10
C LEU A 140 1.87 6.46 -23.17
N LEU A 141 0.84 7.18 -22.73
CA LEU A 141 -0.16 7.79 -23.58
C LEU A 141 0.52 8.80 -24.51
N PRO A 142 0.32 8.70 -25.84
CA PRO A 142 0.85 9.69 -26.75
C PRO A 142 0.13 11.03 -26.52
N LYS A 143 0.87 12.12 -26.69
CA LYS A 143 0.25 13.45 -26.71
C LYS A 143 -0.80 13.54 -27.82
N PRO A 144 -1.90 14.28 -27.61
CA PRO A 144 -2.88 14.52 -28.66
C PRO A 144 -2.29 15.40 -29.77
N ASP A 145 -2.95 15.39 -30.93
CA ASP A 145 -2.59 16.26 -32.05
C ASP A 145 -2.71 17.74 -31.65
N GLY A 146 -1.76 18.55 -32.13
CA GLY A 146 -1.69 19.97 -31.79
C GLY A 146 -1.11 20.29 -30.40
N ALA A 147 -1.00 19.32 -29.48
CA ALA A 147 -0.34 19.54 -28.20
C ALA A 147 1.17 19.72 -28.36
N LYS A 148 1.75 20.59 -27.52
CA LYS A 148 3.19 20.81 -27.39
C LYS A 148 3.77 19.76 -26.46
N THR A 149 4.87 19.14 -26.84
CA THR A 149 5.63 18.27 -25.93
C THR A 149 6.36 19.13 -24.90
N GLU A 150 6.15 18.85 -23.61
CA GLU A 150 6.92 19.45 -22.52
C GLU A 150 8.04 18.49 -22.09
N GLU A 151 7.74 17.19 -21.98
CA GLU A 151 8.71 16.13 -21.73
C GLU A 151 8.49 14.94 -22.68
N GLN A 152 9.54 14.58 -23.42
CA GLN A 152 9.53 13.42 -24.30
C GLN A 152 9.42 12.12 -23.47
N PRO A 153 8.74 11.07 -23.97
CA PRO A 153 8.70 9.77 -23.32
C PRO A 153 10.10 9.27 -22.94
N GLY A 154 10.38 9.25 -21.63
CA GLY A 154 11.71 9.05 -21.08
C GLY A 154 11.71 8.10 -19.89
N TRP A 155 12.87 7.48 -19.65
CA TRP A 155 13.10 6.76 -18.40
C TRP A 155 13.40 7.77 -17.29
N ARG A 156 12.87 7.49 -16.09
CA ARG A 156 13.22 8.20 -14.85
C ARG A 156 13.80 7.19 -13.86
N ASP A 157 14.92 7.57 -13.26
CA ASP A 157 15.50 6.80 -12.17
C ASP A 157 14.74 7.06 -10.85
N LEU A 158 15.11 6.32 -9.81
CA LEU A 158 14.48 6.43 -8.50
C LEU A 158 14.58 7.85 -7.90
N LEU A 159 15.73 8.50 -8.04
CA LEU A 159 15.97 9.82 -7.43
C LEU A 159 15.10 10.87 -8.11
N ILE A 160 15.09 10.86 -9.43
CA ILE A 160 14.35 11.79 -10.27
C ILE A 160 12.83 11.53 -10.18
N THR A 161 12.41 10.28 -9.96
CA THR A 161 11.01 9.93 -9.66
C THR A 161 10.59 10.42 -8.28
N ALA A 162 11.43 10.24 -7.26
CA ALA A 162 11.12 10.67 -5.90
C ALA A 162 11.08 12.20 -5.77
N ALA A 163 11.89 12.92 -6.54
CA ALA A 163 11.96 14.38 -6.54
C ALA A 163 10.65 15.08 -6.96
N ASP A 164 9.76 14.40 -7.67
CA ASP A 164 8.47 14.96 -8.12
C ASP A 164 7.40 14.98 -7.01
N TYR A 165 7.67 14.36 -5.85
CA TYR A 165 6.76 14.36 -4.70
C TYR A 165 7.07 15.50 -3.73
N GLU A 166 6.06 15.95 -2.98
CA GLU A 166 6.19 17.01 -1.98
C GLU A 166 7.22 16.70 -0.87
N HIS A 167 7.36 15.43 -0.53
CA HIS A 167 8.36 14.92 0.41
C HIS A 167 9.29 13.91 -0.29
N PRO A 168 10.32 14.39 -1.02
CA PRO A 168 11.18 13.53 -1.83
C PRO A 168 11.94 12.46 -1.05
N ASP A 169 12.35 12.75 0.17
CA ASP A 169 13.05 11.81 1.05
C ASP A 169 12.15 10.65 1.50
N ALA A 170 10.90 10.97 1.88
CA ALA A 170 9.89 9.96 2.20
C ALA A 170 9.51 9.13 0.97
N ALA A 171 9.31 9.78 -0.19
CA ALA A 171 9.03 9.11 -1.45
C ALA A 171 10.17 8.18 -1.86
N PHE A 172 11.42 8.64 -1.77
CA PHE A 172 12.61 7.83 -2.07
C PHE A 172 12.68 6.59 -1.19
N ALA A 173 12.57 6.75 0.13
CA ALA A 173 12.63 5.63 1.07
C ALA A 173 11.51 4.61 0.82
N HIS A 174 10.30 5.10 0.52
CA HIS A 174 9.15 4.26 0.22
C HIS A 174 9.33 3.49 -1.09
N LEU A 175 9.65 4.18 -2.19
CA LEU A 175 9.88 3.55 -3.49
C LEU A 175 11.00 2.50 -3.42
N LEU A 176 12.12 2.83 -2.76
CA LEU A 176 13.22 1.89 -2.54
C LEU A 176 12.78 0.67 -1.73
N GLY A 177 12.12 0.90 -0.60
CA GLY A 177 11.67 -0.16 0.31
C GLY A 177 10.61 -1.09 -0.29
N ASN A 178 9.82 -0.59 -1.26
CA ASN A 178 8.80 -1.36 -1.97
C ASN A 178 9.31 -1.95 -3.30
N GLY A 179 10.62 -1.92 -3.53
CA GLY A 179 11.24 -2.60 -4.68
C GLY A 179 11.01 -1.87 -6.01
N PHE A 180 11.12 -0.54 -6.02
CA PHE A 180 11.18 0.23 -7.26
C PHE A 180 12.12 -0.43 -8.28
N ARG A 181 11.63 -0.61 -9.51
CA ARG A 181 12.41 -1.20 -10.61
C ARG A 181 12.81 -0.16 -11.63
N ARG A 182 11.83 0.63 -12.09
CA ARG A 182 12.00 1.68 -13.11
C ARG A 182 10.74 2.53 -13.20
N SER A 183 10.89 3.77 -13.65
CA SER A 183 9.79 4.66 -13.98
C SER A 183 9.94 5.21 -15.39
N ALA A 184 8.84 5.51 -16.05
CA ALA A 184 8.82 6.24 -17.30
C ALA A 184 7.79 7.36 -17.26
N MET A 185 8.08 8.48 -17.90
CA MET A 185 7.23 9.66 -17.89
C MET A 185 7.17 10.32 -19.26
N THR A 186 6.05 10.98 -19.54
CA THR A 186 5.91 11.97 -20.62
C THR A 186 5.01 13.10 -20.13
N SER A 187 5.17 14.27 -20.73
CA SER A 187 4.23 15.37 -20.50
C SER A 187 4.03 16.22 -21.75
N TRP A 188 2.85 16.81 -21.85
CA TRP A 188 2.46 17.70 -22.93
C TRP A 188 1.56 18.81 -22.43
N SER A 189 1.50 19.90 -23.19
CA SER A 189 0.59 21.00 -22.95
C SER A 189 -0.30 21.26 -24.15
N GLN A 190 -1.53 21.71 -23.88
CA GLN A 190 -2.49 22.16 -24.88
C GLN A 190 -2.77 23.64 -24.66
N ASP A 191 -2.56 24.42 -25.73
CA ASP A 191 -2.80 25.86 -25.78
C ASP A 191 -2.10 26.69 -24.68
N GLY A 192 -1.03 26.14 -24.07
CA GLY A 192 -0.32 26.75 -22.94
C GLY A 192 -1.17 26.87 -21.67
N ARG A 193 -2.27 26.12 -21.57
CA ARG A 193 -3.24 26.21 -20.47
C ARG A 193 -3.39 24.92 -19.69
N VAL A 194 -3.56 23.83 -20.44
CA VAL A 194 -3.72 22.50 -19.89
C VAL A 194 -2.40 21.78 -19.99
N TYR A 195 -1.90 21.27 -18.88
CA TYR A 195 -0.68 20.48 -18.79
C TYR A 195 -1.05 19.09 -18.30
N VAL A 196 -0.59 18.07 -19.02
CA VAL A 196 -0.83 16.68 -18.65
C VAL A 196 0.50 15.97 -18.55
N SER A 197 0.71 15.31 -17.42
CA SER A 197 1.87 14.48 -17.15
C SER A 197 1.40 13.07 -16.83
N VAL A 198 2.05 12.08 -17.43
CA VAL A 198 1.76 10.66 -17.17
C VAL A 198 3.04 9.97 -16.73
N MET A 199 2.98 9.32 -15.57
CA MET A 199 4.08 8.56 -14.99
C MET A 199 3.65 7.12 -14.73
N LEU A 200 4.50 6.19 -15.15
CA LEU A 200 4.34 4.76 -14.92
C LEU A 200 5.51 4.27 -14.07
N THR A 201 5.24 3.81 -12.86
CA THR A 201 6.26 3.29 -11.93
C THR A 201 6.08 1.79 -11.75
N GLN A 202 7.09 1.00 -12.14
CA GLN A 202 7.07 -0.44 -11.97
C GLN A 202 7.81 -0.87 -10.69
N PHE A 203 7.19 -1.79 -9.97
CA PHE A 203 7.74 -2.42 -8.77
C PHE A 203 8.15 -3.87 -9.06
N GLY A 204 9.20 -4.33 -8.38
CA GLY A 204 9.73 -5.69 -8.44
C GLY A 204 8.92 -6.66 -7.59
N ASP A 205 7.62 -6.79 -7.87
CA ASP A 205 6.76 -7.76 -7.21
C ASP A 205 6.02 -8.63 -8.23
N ALA A 206 6.15 -9.95 -8.08
CA ALA A 206 5.48 -10.94 -8.91
C ALA A 206 3.95 -10.96 -8.73
N THR A 207 3.42 -10.36 -7.66
CA THR A 207 1.99 -10.37 -7.32
C THR A 207 1.30 -9.02 -7.43
N ALA A 208 1.99 -7.97 -7.91
CA ALA A 208 1.48 -6.60 -8.01
C ALA A 208 0.98 -5.99 -6.68
N VAL A 209 1.28 -6.62 -5.54
CA VAL A 209 0.97 -6.14 -4.19
C VAL A 209 1.66 -4.81 -3.95
N ASN A 210 2.93 -4.66 -4.33
CA ASN A 210 3.65 -3.41 -4.09
C ASN A 210 3.05 -2.23 -4.87
N SER A 211 2.72 -2.41 -6.15
CA SER A 211 2.04 -1.36 -6.93
C SER A 211 0.65 -1.03 -6.38
N LYS A 212 -0.07 -2.05 -5.92
CA LYS A 212 -1.40 -1.90 -5.32
C LYS A 212 -1.35 -1.14 -4.00
N GLU A 213 -0.45 -1.53 -3.10
CA GLU A 213 -0.28 -0.88 -1.81
C GLU A 213 0.29 0.54 -1.96
N PHE A 214 1.14 0.77 -2.96
CA PHE A 214 1.55 2.13 -3.33
C PHE A 214 0.36 2.95 -3.80
N ALA A 215 -0.45 2.44 -4.72
CA ALA A 215 -1.64 3.12 -5.22
C ALA A 215 -2.61 3.46 -4.08
N ARG A 216 -2.91 2.50 -3.19
CA ARG A 216 -3.79 2.72 -2.04
C ARG A 216 -3.29 3.81 -1.11
N LYS A 217 -2.00 3.80 -0.76
CA LYS A 217 -1.41 4.87 0.07
C LYS A 217 -1.53 6.24 -0.60
N GLN A 218 -1.29 6.33 -1.91
CA GLN A 218 -1.49 7.59 -2.63
C GLN A 218 -2.97 8.01 -2.64
N GLN A 219 -3.90 7.07 -2.80
CA GLN A 219 -5.34 7.34 -2.73
C GLN A 219 -5.80 7.77 -1.34
N ASP A 220 -5.23 7.21 -0.26
CA ASP A 220 -5.52 7.60 1.12
C ASP A 220 -5.08 9.05 1.40
N LEU A 221 -3.97 9.49 0.80
CA LEU A 221 -3.55 10.90 0.84
C LEU A 221 -4.57 11.80 0.14
N MET A 222 -5.10 11.40 -1.02
CA MET A 222 -6.04 12.24 -1.79
C MET A 222 -7.31 12.65 -1.03
N ALA A 223 -7.76 11.84 -0.06
CA ALA A 223 -8.92 12.16 0.75
C ALA A 223 -8.69 13.30 1.76
N GLN A 224 -7.45 13.71 2.00
CA GLN A 224 -7.09 14.75 2.95
C GLN A 224 -7.28 16.15 2.32
N ASP A 225 -7.63 17.13 3.15
CA ASP A 225 -7.89 18.52 2.74
C ASP A 225 -6.67 19.22 2.13
N GLU A 226 -5.46 18.77 2.47
CA GLU A 226 -4.19 19.25 1.90
C GLU A 226 -3.96 18.76 0.46
N HIS A 227 -4.72 17.74 0.04
CA HIS A 227 -4.73 17.19 -1.31
C HIS A 227 -6.08 17.46 -1.99
N ALA A 228 -6.74 16.44 -2.55
CA ALA A 228 -8.00 16.64 -3.27
C ALA A 228 -9.20 16.87 -2.33
N GLY A 229 -9.12 16.46 -1.06
CA GLY A 229 -10.21 16.57 -0.08
C GLY A 229 -11.40 15.66 -0.36
N ASN A 230 -11.25 14.66 -1.24
CA ASN A 230 -12.34 13.78 -1.63
C ASN A 230 -11.87 12.36 -1.98
N PHE A 231 -12.81 11.42 -2.00
CA PHE A 231 -12.53 10.01 -2.31
C PHE A 231 -12.38 9.74 -3.81
N GLY A 232 -12.50 10.75 -4.68
CA GLY A 232 -12.43 10.59 -6.13
C GLY A 232 -13.55 9.74 -6.72
N LYS A 233 -13.48 9.51 -8.03
CA LYS A 233 -14.40 8.67 -8.80
C LYS A 233 -13.67 7.50 -9.43
N THR A 234 -14.33 6.35 -9.54
CA THR A 234 -13.72 5.14 -10.10
C THR A 234 -13.35 5.33 -11.57
N ILE A 235 -12.16 4.88 -11.97
CA ILE A 235 -11.75 4.80 -13.38
C ILE A 235 -12.43 3.57 -14.01
N PRO A 236 -13.22 3.71 -15.07
CA PRO A 236 -13.84 2.56 -15.74
C PRO A 236 -12.79 1.55 -16.23
N GLY A 237 -13.02 0.27 -15.95
CA GLY A 237 -12.08 -0.81 -16.33
C GLY A 237 -10.88 -0.98 -15.39
N SER A 238 -10.82 -0.20 -14.30
CA SER A 238 -9.87 -0.42 -13.20
C SER A 238 -10.47 -1.31 -12.11
N VAL A 239 -9.61 -1.99 -11.35
CA VAL A 239 -10.02 -2.75 -10.16
C VAL A 239 -10.32 -1.79 -9.01
N ASP A 240 -9.44 -0.81 -8.79
CA ASP A 240 -9.52 0.16 -7.69
C ASP A 240 -8.95 1.54 -8.07
N GLY A 241 -8.78 1.82 -9.36
CA GLY A 241 -8.26 3.09 -9.85
C GLY A 241 -9.27 4.23 -9.67
N ARG A 242 -8.78 5.43 -9.37
CA ARG A 242 -9.61 6.61 -9.07
C ARG A 242 -9.07 7.88 -9.71
N THR A 243 -9.98 8.76 -10.13
CA THR A 243 -9.70 10.15 -10.52
C THR A 243 -10.15 11.11 -9.42
N TYR A 244 -9.35 12.14 -9.18
CA TYR A 244 -9.55 13.16 -8.18
C TYR A 244 -9.50 14.52 -8.88
N VAL A 245 -10.52 15.34 -8.69
CA VAL A 245 -10.47 16.76 -9.04
C VAL A 245 -10.36 17.51 -7.73
N TYR A 246 -9.42 18.43 -7.64
CA TYR A 246 -9.18 19.19 -6.42
C TYR A 246 -10.28 20.26 -6.29
N ASP A 247 -10.87 20.38 -5.10
CA ASP A 247 -11.97 21.32 -4.85
C ASP A 247 -11.50 22.79 -4.91
N LYS A 248 -10.20 23.02 -4.66
CA LYS A 248 -9.58 24.34 -4.66
C LYS A 248 -8.35 24.33 -5.56
N PRO A 249 -8.11 25.41 -6.32
CA PRO A 249 -6.86 25.55 -7.06
C PRO A 249 -5.68 25.76 -6.10
N HIS A 250 -4.50 25.33 -6.52
CA HIS A 250 -3.24 25.74 -5.92
C HIS A 250 -2.98 27.22 -6.26
N THR A 251 -2.80 28.04 -5.23
CA THR A 251 -2.55 29.49 -5.38
C THR A 251 -1.21 29.86 -4.79
N LYS A 252 -0.40 30.59 -5.57
CA LYS A 252 0.86 31.18 -5.12
C LYS A 252 0.87 32.68 -5.41
N PRO A 253 1.20 33.56 -4.46
CA PRO A 253 1.28 34.99 -4.71
C PRO A 253 2.15 35.32 -5.93
N GLY A 254 1.62 36.11 -6.86
CA GLY A 254 2.31 36.48 -8.11
C GLY A 254 2.20 35.48 -9.26
N TYR A 255 1.40 34.42 -9.11
CA TYR A 255 1.11 33.42 -10.14
C TYR A 255 -0.40 33.23 -10.30
N GLU A 256 -0.82 32.79 -11.48
CA GLU A 256 -2.21 32.40 -11.73
C GLU A 256 -2.58 31.15 -10.90
N PRO A 257 -3.82 31.02 -10.42
CA PRO A 257 -4.30 29.79 -9.79
C PRO A 257 -4.19 28.60 -10.74
N VAL A 258 -3.68 27.48 -10.24
CA VAL A 258 -3.59 26.23 -10.99
C VAL A 258 -4.61 25.25 -10.44
N TYR A 259 -5.56 24.84 -11.27
CA TYR A 259 -6.52 23.79 -10.92
C TYR A 259 -5.92 22.43 -11.23
N GLU A 260 -5.98 21.52 -10.26
CA GLU A 260 -5.34 20.21 -10.34
C GLU A 260 -6.35 19.07 -10.37
N GLY A 261 -6.01 18.03 -11.10
CA GLY A 261 -6.68 16.75 -11.04
C GLY A 261 -5.66 15.63 -11.18
N ARG A 262 -5.89 14.52 -10.46
CA ARG A 262 -5.04 13.34 -10.49
C ARG A 262 -5.81 12.10 -10.87
N ALA A 263 -5.17 11.16 -11.55
CA ALA A 263 -5.68 9.80 -11.70
C ALA A 263 -4.64 8.81 -11.20
N LEU A 264 -5.07 7.93 -10.29
CA LEU A 264 -4.22 6.95 -9.64
C LEU A 264 -4.79 5.55 -9.90
N ALA A 265 -4.01 4.67 -10.49
CA ALA A 265 -4.38 3.27 -10.71
C ALA A 265 -3.16 2.36 -10.66
N TRP A 266 -3.38 1.05 -10.69
CA TRP A 266 -2.32 0.09 -10.91
C TRP A 266 -2.81 -1.09 -11.76
N ARG A 267 -1.86 -1.75 -12.43
CA ARG A 267 -2.07 -3.00 -13.16
C ARG A 267 -0.73 -3.74 -13.30
N ASP A 268 -0.72 -5.04 -13.03
CA ASP A 268 0.40 -5.95 -13.30
C ASP A 268 1.77 -5.45 -12.82
N GLY A 269 1.84 -4.98 -11.57
CA GLY A 269 3.08 -4.51 -10.94
C GLY A 269 3.47 -3.08 -11.32
N THR A 270 2.65 -2.39 -12.10
CA THR A 270 2.86 -1.00 -12.54
C THR A 270 1.82 -0.08 -11.89
N PHE A 271 2.30 0.94 -11.20
CA PHE A 271 1.50 2.06 -10.74
C PHE A 271 1.42 3.13 -11.83
N MET A 272 0.24 3.71 -12.00
CA MET A 272 -0.08 4.78 -12.93
C MET A 272 -0.46 6.03 -12.15
N GLU A 273 0.24 7.12 -12.42
CA GLU A 273 -0.15 8.46 -12.01
C GLU A 273 -0.32 9.33 -13.25
N LEU A 274 -1.44 10.04 -13.32
CA LEU A 274 -1.68 11.08 -14.30
C LEU A 274 -2.01 12.36 -13.55
N LEU A 275 -1.27 13.42 -13.84
CA LEU A 275 -1.50 14.76 -13.33
C LEU A 275 -2.07 15.62 -14.46
N TYR A 276 -3.17 16.31 -14.19
CA TYR A 276 -3.82 17.26 -15.07
C TYR A 276 -3.86 18.61 -14.37
N GLU A 277 -3.18 19.60 -14.94
CA GLU A 277 -3.17 20.97 -14.44
C GLU A 277 -3.83 21.90 -15.46
N ASN A 278 -4.63 22.85 -14.98
CA ASN A 278 -5.25 23.87 -15.80
C ASN A 278 -5.09 25.25 -15.14
N ASN A 279 -4.37 26.15 -15.80
CA ASN A 279 -4.17 27.53 -15.33
C ASN A 279 -5.26 28.50 -15.80
N SER A 280 -6.29 28.01 -16.51
CA SER A 280 -7.34 28.83 -17.11
C SER A 280 -8.74 28.57 -16.54
N GLY A 281 -8.88 27.58 -15.66
CA GLY A 281 -10.14 27.24 -15.00
C GLY A 281 -10.12 25.83 -14.41
N PRO A 282 -11.24 25.39 -13.83
CA PRO A 282 -11.37 24.06 -13.22
C PRO A 282 -10.98 22.92 -14.15
N VAL A 283 -10.53 21.81 -13.57
CA VAL A 283 -10.25 20.59 -14.31
C VAL A 283 -11.55 19.99 -14.83
N SER A 284 -11.58 19.67 -16.13
CA SER A 284 -12.68 18.90 -16.71
C SER A 284 -12.58 17.45 -16.25
N GLU A 285 -13.49 17.05 -15.35
CA GLU A 285 -13.51 15.70 -14.81
C GLU A 285 -13.68 14.63 -15.91
N SER A 286 -14.54 14.90 -16.91
CA SER A 286 -14.73 14.00 -18.04
C SER A 286 -13.46 13.82 -18.87
N ALA A 287 -12.68 14.90 -19.06
CA ALA A 287 -11.41 14.83 -19.77
C ALA A 287 -10.37 14.04 -18.97
N LEU A 288 -10.28 14.28 -17.65
CA LEU A 288 -9.41 13.53 -16.75
C LEU A 288 -9.75 12.02 -16.76
N GLN A 289 -11.03 11.66 -16.64
CA GLN A 289 -11.47 10.26 -16.71
C GLN A 289 -11.17 9.61 -18.07
N ALA A 290 -11.36 10.34 -19.17
CA ALA A 290 -11.06 9.83 -20.51
C ALA A 290 -9.57 9.52 -20.66
N LEU A 291 -8.70 10.44 -20.25
CA LEU A 291 -7.24 10.24 -20.29
C LEU A 291 -6.80 9.09 -19.38
N ALA A 292 -7.33 9.03 -18.15
CA ALA A 292 -7.04 7.97 -17.20
C ALA A 292 -7.44 6.59 -17.73
N LYS A 293 -8.64 6.48 -18.31
CA LYS A 293 -9.11 5.25 -18.96
C LYS A 293 -8.22 4.85 -20.13
N GLN A 294 -7.89 5.78 -21.02
CA GLN A 294 -7.03 5.51 -22.18
C GLN A 294 -5.64 5.04 -21.75
N GLN A 295 -5.03 5.66 -20.74
CA GLN A 295 -3.74 5.21 -20.22
C GLN A 295 -3.86 3.83 -19.59
N LEU A 296 -4.92 3.58 -18.80
CA LEU A 296 -5.13 2.28 -18.17
C LEU A 296 -5.35 1.16 -19.19
N GLU A 297 -6.01 1.40 -20.32
CA GLU A 297 -6.18 0.42 -21.40
C GLU A 297 -4.86 0.05 -22.10
N ARG A 298 -3.82 0.88 -21.96
CA ARG A 298 -2.47 0.60 -22.49
C ARG A 298 -1.63 -0.26 -21.56
N LEU A 299 -1.92 -0.26 -20.26
CA LEU A 299 -1.32 -1.16 -19.28
C LEU A 299 -1.85 -2.57 -19.46
#